data_AF-A0A1I4YYK1-F1
#
_entry.id   AF-A0A1I4YYK1-F1
#
_cell.length_a   1.000
_cell.length_b   1.000
_cell.length_c   1.000
_cell.angle_alpha   90.00
_cell.angle_beta   90.00
_cell.angle_gamma   90.00
#
_symmetry.space_group_name_H-M   'P 1'
#
loop_
_entity.id
_entity.type
_entity.pdbx_description
1 polymer ?
#
loop_
_entity_poly.entity_id
_entity_poly.type
_entity_poly.pdbx_seq_one_letter_code
_entity_poly.pdbx_strand_id
1 'polypeptide(L)'
;MYSQSNIGASVNQIKTLGRDSYNKFDTDIPSLIQVIVGWVRGKLLLRNHGKKEMNVMEQFECISLQQASEMMAQGGVRLVDIRDAQSFAIAHAVGAFHLTNSSLNTFLQQTEFETPLLVMCYHGVSSKSAAEYLLTQGFDSVYSVDGGFEGWRQAFPEQIES
;
A
#
# COMPACT_ATOMS: atom_id res chain seq x y z
N MET A 1 60.28 -8.06 29.65
CA MET A 1 59.56 -7.52 30.84
C MET A 1 60.14 -6.15 31.15
N TYR A 2 59.31 -5.21 31.63
CA TYR A 2 59.48 -3.73 31.66
C TYR A 2 59.10 -3.03 30.33
N SER A 3 58.44 -1.88 30.27
CA SER A 3 57.76 -1.02 31.26
C SER A 3 56.99 0.08 30.51
N GLN A 4 56.04 0.69 31.21
CA GLN A 4 55.12 1.77 30.84
C GLN A 4 55.75 3.07 30.31
N SER A 5 54.94 3.90 29.64
CA SER A 5 54.85 5.34 29.95
C SER A 5 53.54 5.99 29.47
N ASN A 6 52.93 6.72 30.41
CA ASN A 6 51.79 7.65 30.31
C ASN A 6 52.19 8.98 29.66
N ILE A 7 51.20 9.70 29.08
CA ILE A 7 50.96 11.17 29.11
C ILE A 7 49.77 11.46 28.16
N GLY A 8 48.78 12.33 28.37
CA GLY A 8 48.49 13.36 29.37
C GLY A 8 47.51 14.39 28.72
N ALA A 9 46.41 14.71 29.42
CA ALA A 9 45.58 15.94 29.42
C ALA A 9 45.29 16.77 28.14
N SER A 10 44.01 17.16 27.93
CA SER A 10 43.49 18.52 28.23
C SER A 10 42.32 18.99 27.34
N VAL A 11 41.13 19.01 27.95
CA VAL A 11 40.06 20.05 28.00
C VAL A 11 40.08 21.26 27.03
N ASN A 12 38.94 21.45 26.35
CA ASN A 12 38.25 22.66 25.86
C ASN A 12 38.98 23.75 25.02
N GLN A 13 38.48 23.95 23.79
CA GLN A 13 38.35 25.28 23.19
C GLN A 13 36.94 25.52 22.66
N ILE A 14 36.31 26.56 23.22
CA ILE A 14 35.05 27.18 22.79
C ILE A 14 35.38 28.21 21.71
N LYS A 15 34.60 28.28 20.62
CA LYS A 15 34.39 29.52 19.85
C LYS A 15 33.09 29.48 19.05
N THR A 16 32.14 30.27 19.52
CA THR A 16 30.89 30.72 18.91
C THR A 16 31.16 31.66 17.75
N LEU A 17 30.58 31.41 16.57
CA LEU A 17 30.16 32.36 15.51
C LEU A 17 29.12 31.59 14.68
N GLY A 18 27.92 32.04 14.35
CA GLY A 18 27.51 33.37 13.92
C GLY A 18 26.77 33.17 12.60
N ARG A 19 25.48 33.52 12.59
CA ARG A 19 24.53 33.38 11.49
C ARG A 19 24.90 34.31 10.32
N ASP A 20 24.40 33.95 9.14
CA ASP A 20 24.18 34.77 7.94
C ASP A 20 25.38 34.96 6.98
N SER A 21 25.24 34.45 5.75
CA SER A 21 25.51 35.19 4.51
C SER A 21 25.04 34.41 3.28
N TYR A 22 24.25 35.12 2.48
CA TYR A 22 23.46 34.70 1.34
C TYR A 22 24.26 34.90 0.04
N ASN A 23 24.07 33.98 -0.92
CA ASN A 23 24.22 34.09 -2.38
C ASN A 23 25.61 34.31 -3.03
N LYS A 24 25.94 33.37 -3.94
CA LYS A 24 25.96 33.51 -5.43
C LYS A 24 26.77 32.30 -5.99
N PHE A 25 26.35 31.48 -6.95
CA PHE A 25 25.81 31.76 -8.28
C PHE A 25 25.02 30.54 -8.85
N ASP A 26 23.90 30.85 -9.50
CA ASP A 26 23.32 30.32 -10.75
C ASP A 26 22.98 28.81 -10.87
N THR A 27 21.72 28.38 -10.73
CA THR A 27 20.55 28.45 -11.65
C THR A 27 20.50 27.35 -12.71
N ASP A 28 19.32 26.73 -12.80
CA ASP A 28 18.79 25.80 -13.83
C ASP A 28 18.87 24.28 -13.58
N ILE A 29 17.99 23.78 -12.69
CA ILE A 29 17.30 22.48 -12.88
C ILE A 29 15.82 22.62 -12.41
N PRO A 30 14.82 22.61 -13.30
CA PRO A 30 13.41 22.61 -12.90
C PRO A 30 12.97 21.26 -12.34
N SER A 31 12.41 21.29 -11.13
CA SER A 31 11.70 20.19 -10.47
C SER A 31 10.39 19.86 -11.20
N LEU A 32 10.30 18.64 -11.73
CA LEU A 32 9.13 18.07 -12.42
C LEU A 32 7.93 17.75 -11.50
N ILE A 33 7.71 18.53 -10.43
CA ILE A 33 6.67 18.24 -9.42
C ILE A 33 5.56 19.33 -9.35
N GLN A 34 5.58 20.38 -10.19
CA GLN A 34 4.67 21.53 -10.01
C GLN A 34 3.69 21.86 -11.16
N VAL A 35 3.26 20.89 -12.00
CA VAL A 35 2.36 21.21 -13.14
C VAL A 35 0.96 20.54 -13.11
N ILE A 36 0.64 19.66 -12.16
CA ILE A 36 -0.71 19.02 -12.12
C ILE A 36 -1.66 19.65 -11.07
N VAL A 37 -1.26 20.73 -10.38
CA VAL A 37 -2.09 21.37 -9.33
C VAL A 37 -3.04 22.46 -9.86
N GLY A 38 -3.28 22.55 -11.17
CA GLY A 38 -3.78 23.78 -11.79
C GLY A 38 -5.19 23.82 -12.38
N TRP A 39 -5.94 22.72 -12.53
CA TRP A 39 -6.99 22.73 -13.56
C TRP A 39 -8.39 22.17 -13.27
N VAL A 40 -8.80 22.02 -12.00
CA VAL A 40 -10.25 21.84 -11.69
C VAL A 40 -10.73 22.77 -10.58
N ARG A 41 -11.10 23.97 -11.04
CA ARG A 41 -12.29 24.75 -10.63
C ARG A 41 -12.38 25.22 -9.18
N GLY A 42 -12.04 26.50 -9.02
CA GLY A 42 -12.82 27.39 -8.17
C GLY A 42 -14.31 27.28 -8.48
N LYS A 43 -15.04 26.58 -7.60
CA LYS A 43 -16.47 26.83 -7.35
C LYS A 43 -16.71 26.70 -5.86
N LEU A 44 -16.41 27.81 -5.19
CA LEU A 44 -16.94 28.19 -3.89
C LEU A 44 -18.42 27.81 -3.78
N LEU A 45 -18.78 26.92 -2.85
CA LEU A 45 -19.92 27.10 -1.94
C LEU A 45 -19.66 26.34 -0.63
N LEU A 46 -19.83 27.07 0.46
CA LEU A 46 -19.62 26.70 1.85
C LEU A 46 -20.39 25.43 2.23
N ARG A 47 -19.73 24.50 2.94
CA ARG A 47 -20.42 23.73 3.97
C ARG A 47 -19.50 23.48 5.16
N ASN A 48 -19.66 24.35 6.16
CA ASN A 48 -19.18 24.13 7.51
C ASN A 48 -20.08 23.05 8.14
N HIS A 49 -19.57 21.82 8.27
CA HIS A 49 -20.12 20.83 9.21
C HIS A 49 -18.98 20.28 10.06
N GLY A 50 -19.27 20.19 11.35
CA GLY A 50 -18.30 20.10 12.43
C GLY A 50 -17.26 19.00 12.32
N LYS A 51 -16.18 19.24 13.06
CA LYS A 51 -15.21 18.29 13.58
C LYS A 51 -15.78 16.87 13.63
N LYS A 52 -15.44 16.05 12.63
CA LYS A 52 -15.34 14.61 12.80
C LYS A 52 -13.86 14.34 12.81
N GLU A 53 -13.31 14.04 13.99
CA GLU A 53 -12.00 13.40 14.07
C GLU A 53 -12.10 12.10 13.25
N MET A 54 -11.66 12.16 11.99
CA MET A 54 -11.51 10.99 11.15
C MET A 54 -10.11 10.47 11.38
N ASN A 55 -9.94 9.76 12.48
CA ASN A 55 -8.82 8.83 12.61
C ASN A 55 -9.21 7.58 11.81
N VAL A 56 -9.25 7.70 10.48
CA VAL A 56 -9.34 6.52 9.61
C VAL A 56 -7.92 5.99 9.57
N MET A 57 -7.65 5.00 10.42
CA MET A 57 -6.52 4.13 10.17
C MET A 57 -6.77 3.51 8.81
N GLU A 58 -5.97 3.87 7.81
CA GLU A 58 -5.88 3.17 6.51
C GLU A 58 -5.35 1.76 6.79
N GLN A 59 -6.18 0.93 7.39
CA GLN A 59 -5.86 -0.44 7.74
C GLN A 59 -6.78 -1.34 6.95
N PHE A 60 -6.19 -2.30 6.26
CA PHE A 60 -6.93 -3.34 5.59
C PHE A 60 -7.60 -4.23 6.64
N GLU A 61 -8.70 -4.87 6.27
CA GLU A 61 -9.40 -5.80 7.15
C GLU A 61 -9.03 -7.25 6.80
N CYS A 62 -8.98 -8.13 7.81
CA CYS A 62 -8.89 -9.57 7.57
C CYS A 62 -10.29 -10.16 7.62
N ILE A 63 -10.66 -10.94 6.60
CA ILE A 63 -11.97 -11.58 6.51
C ILE A 63 -11.84 -13.09 6.33
N SER A 64 -12.83 -13.82 6.83
CA SER A 64 -12.92 -15.26 6.64
C SER A 64 -13.24 -15.63 5.19
N LEU A 65 -12.96 -16.88 4.83
CA LEU A 65 -13.36 -17.47 3.54
C LEU A 65 -14.85 -17.31 3.27
N GLN A 66 -15.69 -17.52 4.28
CA GLN A 66 -17.14 -17.43 4.18
C GLN A 66 -17.60 -16.00 3.86
N GLN A 67 -17.06 -14.99 4.56
CA GLN A 67 -17.35 -13.58 4.27
C GLN A 67 -16.88 -13.19 2.87
N ALA A 68 -15.70 -13.64 2.45
CA ALA A 68 -15.21 -13.40 1.09
C ALA A 68 -16.14 -14.00 0.03
N SER A 69 -16.61 -15.25 0.22
CA SER A 69 -17.57 -15.90 -0.68
C SER A 69 -18.92 -15.16 -0.74
N GLU A 70 -19.43 -14.71 0.41
CA GLU A 70 -20.67 -13.92 0.48
C GLU A 70 -20.53 -12.57 -0.23
N MET A 71 -19.41 -11.87 -0.05
CA MET A 71 -19.12 -10.62 -0.75
C MET A 71 -19.02 -10.83 -2.27
N MET A 72 -18.36 -11.90 -2.70
CA MET A 72 -18.29 -12.27 -4.12
C MET A 72 -19.68 -12.58 -4.71
N ALA A 73 -20.52 -13.31 -3.97
CA ALA A 73 -21.87 -13.65 -4.40
C ALA A 73 -22.81 -12.44 -4.48
N GLN A 74 -22.64 -11.46 -3.59
CA GLN A 74 -23.36 -10.18 -3.63
C GLN A 74 -22.92 -9.31 -4.82
N GLY A 75 -21.70 -9.52 -5.31
CA GLY A 75 -21.11 -8.76 -6.40
C GLY A 75 -20.61 -7.39 -5.96
N GLY A 76 -20.07 -6.63 -6.92
CA GLY A 76 -19.50 -5.31 -6.65
C GLY A 76 -18.13 -5.33 -5.95
N VAL A 77 -17.50 -6.49 -5.85
CA VAL A 77 -16.14 -6.67 -5.32
C VAL A 77 -15.21 -7.26 -6.38
N ARG A 78 -13.90 -7.07 -6.22
CA ARG A 78 -12.89 -7.69 -7.07
C ARG A 78 -11.99 -8.58 -6.25
N LEU A 79 -11.83 -9.83 -6.68
CA LEU A 79 -10.87 -10.75 -6.10
C LEU A 79 -9.56 -10.68 -6.89
N VAL A 80 -8.44 -10.52 -6.18
CA VAL A 80 -7.08 -10.62 -6.73
C VAL A 80 -6.33 -11.76 -6.06
N ASP A 81 -5.62 -12.53 -6.87
CA ASP A 81 -4.73 -13.61 -6.41
C ASP A 81 -3.28 -13.21 -6.67
N ILE A 82 -2.46 -13.18 -5.62
CA ILE A 82 -1.04 -12.75 -5.67
C ILE A 82 -0.05 -13.93 -5.66
N ARG A 83 -0.52 -15.17 -5.82
CA ARG A 83 0.34 -16.35 -5.89
C ARG A 83 1.18 -16.33 -7.17
N ASP A 84 2.17 -17.22 -7.25
CA ASP A 84 2.95 -17.39 -8.47
C ASP A 84 2.08 -17.83 -9.67
N ALA A 85 2.54 -17.54 -10.88
CA ALA A 85 1.78 -17.77 -12.12
C ALA A 85 1.46 -19.25 -12.37
N GLN A 86 2.35 -20.16 -11.96
CA GLN A 86 2.10 -21.59 -12.12
C GLN A 86 1.01 -22.05 -11.17
N SER A 87 1.05 -21.62 -9.91
CA SER A 87 -0.01 -21.93 -8.94
C SER A 87 -1.38 -21.37 -9.34
N PHE A 88 -1.42 -20.14 -9.86
CA PHE A 88 -2.65 -19.52 -10.37
C PHE A 88 -3.20 -20.32 -11.57
N ALA A 89 -2.35 -20.62 -12.57
CA ALA A 89 -2.77 -21.35 -13.77
C ALA A 89 -3.18 -22.80 -13.52
N ILE A 90 -2.68 -23.44 -12.45
CA ILE A 90 -3.14 -24.78 -12.05
C ILE A 90 -4.58 -24.71 -11.54
N ALA A 91 -4.86 -23.78 -10.64
CA ALA A 91 -6.18 -23.56 -10.08
C ALA A 91 -6.23 -22.24 -9.30
N HIS A 92 -7.31 -21.50 -9.45
CA HIS A 92 -7.60 -20.27 -8.71
C HIS A 92 -9.11 -20.13 -8.46
N ALA A 93 -9.49 -19.24 -7.56
CA ALA A 93 -10.90 -18.96 -7.29
C ALA A 93 -11.56 -18.32 -8.52
N VAL A 94 -12.82 -18.66 -8.79
CA VAL A 94 -13.55 -18.16 -9.97
C VAL A 94 -13.57 -16.63 -9.99
N GLY A 95 -13.21 -16.05 -11.14
CA GLY A 95 -13.19 -14.61 -11.36
C GLY A 95 -12.02 -13.88 -10.68
N ALA A 96 -11.07 -14.61 -10.09
CA ALA A 96 -9.86 -14.00 -9.53
C ALA A 96 -9.00 -13.39 -10.65
N PHE A 97 -8.51 -12.17 -10.43
CA PHE A 97 -7.50 -11.56 -11.28
C PHE A 97 -6.10 -11.89 -10.76
N HIS A 98 -5.22 -12.40 -11.62
CA HIS A 98 -3.83 -12.66 -11.23
C HIS A 98 -3.04 -11.36 -11.10
N LEU A 99 -2.84 -10.92 -9.86
CA LEU A 99 -2.17 -9.66 -9.55
C LEU A 99 -0.68 -9.89 -9.25
N THR A 100 0.15 -9.35 -10.13
CA THR A 100 1.61 -9.40 -10.06
C THR A 100 2.16 -8.00 -10.33
N ASN A 101 3.47 -7.81 -10.14
CA ASN A 101 4.11 -6.54 -10.48
C ASN A 101 3.93 -6.14 -11.95
N SER A 102 3.85 -7.11 -12.87
CA SER A 102 3.64 -6.82 -14.30
C SER A 102 2.19 -6.51 -14.63
N SER A 103 1.23 -7.12 -13.92
CA SER A 103 -0.21 -6.88 -14.14
C SER A 103 -0.79 -5.73 -13.31
N LEU A 104 -0.08 -5.24 -12.29
CA LEU A 104 -0.52 -4.18 -11.38
C LEU A 104 -0.98 -2.91 -12.10
N ASN A 105 -0.17 -2.36 -13.01
CA ASN A 105 -0.54 -1.13 -13.71
C ASN A 105 -1.81 -1.29 -14.55
N THR A 106 -1.99 -2.47 -15.15
CA THR A 106 -3.22 -2.79 -15.90
C THR A 106 -4.42 -2.88 -14.96
N PHE A 107 -4.24 -3.53 -13.81
CA PHE A 107 -5.27 -3.66 -12.79
C PHE A 107 -5.75 -2.30 -12.26
N LEU A 108 -4.81 -1.40 -11.95
CA LEU A 108 -5.10 -0.04 -11.47
C LEU A 108 -5.84 0.80 -12.51
N GLN A 109 -5.58 0.60 -13.80
CA GLN A 109 -6.27 1.31 -14.88
C GLN A 109 -7.69 0.79 -15.15
N GLN A 110 -7.98 -0.45 -14.74
CA GLN A 110 -9.24 -1.15 -15.03
C GLN A 110 -10.18 -1.25 -13.83
N THR A 111 -9.77 -0.75 -12.66
CA THR A 111 -10.51 -0.95 -11.41
C THR A 111 -10.69 0.39 -10.72
N GLU A 112 -11.95 0.76 -10.48
CA GLU A 112 -12.28 1.96 -9.70
C GLU A 112 -11.82 1.78 -8.25
N PHE A 113 -11.24 2.83 -7.67
CA PHE A 113 -10.62 2.77 -6.34
C PHE A 113 -11.63 2.56 -5.20
N GLU A 114 -12.89 2.91 -5.44
CA GLU A 114 -14.01 2.67 -4.54
C GLU A 114 -14.47 1.21 -4.56
N THR A 115 -14.00 0.39 -5.49
CA THR A 115 -14.36 -1.03 -5.58
C THR A 115 -13.66 -1.83 -4.48
N PRO A 116 -14.40 -2.51 -3.58
CA PRO A 116 -13.81 -3.39 -2.58
C PRO A 116 -12.91 -4.46 -3.19
N LEU A 117 -11.69 -4.57 -2.67
CA LEU A 117 -10.71 -5.56 -3.12
C LEU A 117 -10.54 -6.68 -2.11
N LEU A 118 -10.69 -7.92 -2.57
CA LEU A 118 -10.33 -9.12 -1.82
C LEU A 118 -8.96 -9.59 -2.29
N VAL A 119 -8.01 -9.79 -1.38
CA VAL A 119 -6.64 -10.18 -1.69
C VAL A 119 -6.39 -11.59 -1.16
N MET A 120 -6.08 -12.50 -2.08
CA MET A 120 -5.83 -13.91 -1.79
C MET A 120 -4.38 -14.28 -2.11
N CYS A 121 -3.74 -15.01 -1.20
CA CYS A 121 -2.48 -15.69 -1.44
C CYS A 121 -2.60 -17.18 -1.11
N TYR A 122 -1.50 -17.91 -0.86
CA TYR A 122 -1.59 -19.34 -0.50
C TYR A 122 -2.37 -19.61 0.79
N HIS A 123 -2.08 -18.85 1.86
CA HIS A 123 -2.56 -19.16 3.22
C HIS A 123 -3.09 -17.94 4.00
N GLY A 124 -3.24 -16.78 3.36
CA GLY A 124 -3.69 -15.54 4.01
C GLY A 124 -2.59 -14.77 4.77
N VAL A 125 -1.31 -15.05 4.49
CA VAL A 125 -0.17 -14.40 5.15
C VAL A 125 0.35 -13.21 4.34
N SER A 126 0.88 -13.46 3.13
CA SER A 126 1.42 -12.40 2.25
C SER A 126 0.34 -11.50 1.65
N SER A 127 -0.93 -11.91 1.70
CA SER A 127 -2.07 -11.07 1.31
C SER A 127 -2.20 -9.82 2.17
N LYS A 128 -1.74 -9.85 3.42
CA LYS A 128 -1.78 -8.70 4.35
C LYS A 128 -0.90 -7.55 3.87
N SER A 129 0.37 -7.82 3.58
CA SER A 129 1.28 -6.82 3.03
C SER A 129 0.85 -6.32 1.64
N ALA A 130 0.25 -7.19 0.83
CA ALA A 130 -0.31 -6.77 -0.46
C ALA A 130 -1.55 -5.88 -0.29
N ALA A 131 -2.38 -6.17 0.70
CA ALA A 131 -3.54 -5.35 1.04
C ALA A 131 -3.13 -3.95 1.52
N GLU A 132 -2.15 -3.86 2.43
CA GLU A 132 -1.53 -2.59 2.83
C GLU A 132 -1.01 -1.82 1.62
N TYR A 133 -0.26 -2.50 0.75
CA TYR A 133 0.27 -1.86 -0.45
C TYR A 133 -0.85 -1.31 -1.35
N LEU A 134 -1.92 -2.06 -1.58
CA LEU A 134 -3.04 -1.62 -2.41
C LEU A 134 -3.77 -0.41 -1.80
N LEU A 135 -3.89 -0.31 -0.48
CA LEU A 135 -4.38 0.92 0.16
C LEU A 135 -3.49 2.11 -0.18
N THR A 136 -2.16 1.96 -0.15
CA THR A 136 -1.24 3.04 -0.56
C THR A 136 -1.34 3.42 -2.04
N GLN A 137 -1.93 2.55 -2.88
CA GLN A 137 -2.20 2.86 -4.29
C GLN A 137 -3.51 3.65 -4.49
N GLY A 138 -4.29 3.86 -3.43
CA GLY A 138 -5.49 4.70 -3.44
C GLY A 138 -6.81 3.94 -3.34
N PHE A 139 -6.81 2.62 -3.13
CA PHE A 139 -8.05 1.87 -2.90
C PHE A 139 -8.66 2.21 -1.54
N ASP A 140 -9.98 2.40 -1.49
CA ASP A 140 -10.70 2.78 -0.28
C ASP A 140 -10.96 1.60 0.67
N SER A 141 -11.04 0.38 0.13
CA SER A 141 -11.43 -0.81 0.89
C SER A 141 -10.72 -2.04 0.37
N VAL A 142 -9.82 -2.59 1.17
CA VAL A 142 -9.03 -3.77 0.83
C VAL A 142 -9.07 -4.78 1.97
N TYR A 143 -9.27 -6.04 1.62
CA TYR A 143 -9.48 -7.15 2.55
C TYR A 143 -8.48 -8.26 2.27
N SER A 144 -7.75 -8.71 3.29
CA SER A 144 -6.96 -9.94 3.22
C SER A 144 -7.84 -11.14 3.52
N VAL A 145 -7.87 -12.13 2.63
CA VAL A 145 -8.65 -13.36 2.83
C VAL A 145 -7.87 -14.35 3.68
N ASP A 146 -8.34 -14.60 4.90
CA ASP A 146 -7.75 -15.57 5.82
C ASP A 146 -7.90 -17.01 5.28
N GLY A 147 -6.87 -17.83 5.47
CA GLY A 147 -6.79 -19.19 4.93
C GLY A 147 -6.33 -19.27 3.47
N GLY A 148 -6.38 -18.16 2.73
CA GLY A 148 -5.91 -18.07 1.36
C GLY A 148 -6.57 -19.10 0.42
N PHE A 149 -5.90 -19.38 -0.69
CA PHE A 149 -6.38 -20.33 -1.69
C PHE A 149 -6.46 -21.77 -1.15
N GLU A 150 -5.56 -22.17 -0.25
CA GLU A 150 -5.58 -23.52 0.31
C GLU A 150 -6.84 -23.76 1.15
N GLY A 151 -7.24 -22.77 1.94
CA GLY A 151 -8.52 -22.79 2.65
C GLY A 151 -9.71 -22.70 1.68
N TRP A 152 -9.64 -21.78 0.71
CA TRP A 152 -10.69 -21.60 -0.30
C TRP A 152 -11.00 -22.90 -1.04
N ARG A 153 -9.96 -23.62 -1.49
CA ARG A 153 -10.11 -24.87 -2.24
C ARG A 153 -10.83 -25.97 -1.45
N GLN A 154 -10.66 -25.99 -0.14
CA GLN A 154 -11.31 -26.98 0.72
C GLN A 154 -12.76 -26.59 1.04
N ALA A 155 -13.00 -25.29 1.24
CA ALA A 155 -14.32 -24.77 1.61
C ALA A 155 -15.29 -24.67 0.42
N PHE A 156 -14.79 -24.29 -0.76
CA PHE A 156 -15.59 -23.99 -1.96
C PHE A 156 -14.99 -24.66 -3.21
N PRO A 157 -14.89 -26.00 -3.25
CA PRO A 157 -14.32 -26.71 -4.41
C PRO A 157 -15.07 -26.44 -5.73
N GLU A 158 -16.34 -26.06 -5.66
CA GLU A 158 -17.16 -25.66 -6.80
C GLU A 158 -16.88 -24.24 -7.33
N GLN A 159 -16.10 -23.43 -6.60
CA GLN A 159 -15.76 -22.04 -6.94
C GLN A 159 -14.28 -21.92 -7.37
N ILE A 160 -13.79 -22.91 -8.11
CA ILE A 160 -12.41 -22.99 -8.61
C ILE A 160 -12.43 -23.14 -10.13
N GLU A 161 -11.53 -22.41 -10.81
CA GLU A 161 -11.25 -22.54 -12.25
C GLU A 161 -9.73 -22.56 -12.52
N SER A 162 -9.36 -22.76 -13.79
CA SER A 162 -7.96 -22.88 -14.27
C SER A 162 -7.73 -22.06 -15.53
#